data_AF-A0A285PZ77-F1
#
_entry.id   AF-A0A285PZ77-F1
#
_cell.length_a   1.000
_cell.length_b   1.000
_cell.length_c   1.000
_cell.angle_alpha   90.00
_cell.angle_beta   90.00
_cell.angle_gamma   90.00
#
_symmetry.space_group_name_H-M   'P 1'
#
loop_
_entity.id
_entity.type
_entity.pdbx_description
1 polymer ?
#
loop_
_entity_poly.entity_id
_entity_poly.type
_entity_poly.pdbx_seq_one_letter_code
_entity_poly.pdbx_strand_id
1 'polypeptide(L)'
;MSNHPGNGYMNEVANLTRNAFGLIFLAGTLAGTLLLSGCDAGNSEQSNEETRSDAASTQEFASDISLALKPAQLDWVGQKIFQNECAGQFQCLIHWNESEAFPSLGIGHFIWYPKAVNERFIESFPALVEYMEQRQLNIPEWLRELEPFDAPWPDRETFMQVADSPEMAELREFLAGTQGVQAEFIFRRAKDSLAKIVKAAPESRRNDVQKRLRALSQTPGGVYAVMDYVNFKGEGLSPDERYNGEGWGLLQVLMAMPVSPAATEPGAVGSAEVQTSEKTLAQFREAAATVLTRRAQNASNPVERERWLAGWLKRLETYKEPVKMGSVPGMSS
;
A
#
# COMPACT_ATOMS: atom_id res chain seq x y z
N MET A 1 29.33 30.06 -21.97
CA MET A 1 29.84 29.26 -20.84
C MET A 1 28.84 29.39 -19.70
N SER A 2 28.11 28.30 -19.43
CA SER A 2 27.46 27.95 -18.16
C SER A 2 26.61 26.70 -18.46
N ASN A 3 27.16 25.55 -18.08
CA ASN A 3 26.58 24.22 -18.25
C ASN A 3 25.47 23.99 -17.20
N HIS A 4 24.28 23.62 -17.65
CA HIS A 4 23.35 22.81 -16.87
C HIS A 4 23.43 21.37 -17.40
N PRO A 5 23.64 20.34 -16.57
CA PRO A 5 23.53 18.97 -17.04
C PRO A 5 22.04 18.60 -17.11
N GLY A 6 21.63 18.27 -18.33
CA GLY A 6 20.28 17.97 -18.70
C GLY A 6 19.87 16.52 -18.43
N ASN A 7 18.56 16.37 -18.61
CA ASN A 7 17.75 15.18 -18.72
C ASN A 7 18.42 14.11 -19.62
N GLY A 8 18.66 12.92 -19.06
CA GLY A 8 19.26 11.79 -19.77
C GLY A 8 18.25 10.67 -20.03
N TYR A 9 17.57 10.76 -21.18
CA TYR A 9 17.05 9.60 -21.90
C TYR A 9 18.21 8.68 -22.31
N MET A 10 18.05 7.35 -22.27
CA MET A 10 18.54 6.46 -23.33
C MET A 10 17.89 5.07 -23.29
N ASN A 11 17.48 4.68 -24.50
CA ASN A 11 16.92 3.44 -24.99
C ASN A 11 17.92 2.27 -25.03
N GLU A 12 17.34 1.10 -25.34
CA GLU A 12 17.85 0.08 -26.27
C GLU A 12 18.64 -1.10 -25.69
N VAL A 13 18.00 -2.28 -25.62
CA VAL A 13 18.50 -3.52 -26.25
C VAL A 13 17.34 -4.46 -26.59
N ALA A 14 17.39 -5.01 -27.80
CA ALA A 14 16.39 -5.87 -28.43
C ALA A 14 16.49 -7.37 -28.08
N ASN A 15 15.34 -8.04 -28.20
CA ASN A 15 15.07 -9.43 -28.64
C ASN A 15 16.05 -10.56 -28.31
N LEU A 16 15.53 -11.62 -27.66
CA LEU A 16 15.94 -13.02 -27.90
C LEU A 16 14.82 -14.04 -27.55
N THR A 17 14.24 -14.59 -28.62
CA THR A 17 13.88 -16.01 -28.87
C THR A 17 12.81 -16.77 -28.06
N ARG A 18 11.81 -17.23 -28.84
CA ARG A 18 10.90 -18.39 -28.69
C ARG A 18 11.58 -19.69 -28.22
N ASN A 19 10.82 -20.52 -27.48
CA ASN A 19 10.48 -21.93 -27.76
C ASN A 19 9.74 -22.53 -26.54
N ALA A 20 8.44 -22.85 -26.62
CA ALA A 20 7.88 -24.13 -27.11
C ALA A 20 8.28 -25.35 -26.27
N PHE A 21 7.38 -25.81 -25.39
CA PHE A 21 7.21 -27.23 -25.05
C PHE A 21 5.75 -27.49 -24.63
N GLY A 22 5.05 -28.32 -25.38
CA GLY A 22 3.84 -29.01 -24.96
C GLY A 22 4.13 -30.48 -24.70
N LEU A 23 3.35 -31.11 -23.82
CA LEU A 23 2.97 -32.54 -23.77
C LEU A 23 2.22 -32.74 -22.43
N ILE A 24 0.88 -32.80 -22.46
CA ILE A 24 0.06 -34.04 -22.39
C ILE A 24 0.32 -34.87 -21.12
N PHE A 25 -0.68 -34.95 -20.24
CA PHE A 25 -1.11 -36.22 -19.64
C PHE A 25 -2.61 -36.23 -19.37
N LEU A 26 -3.22 -37.37 -19.70
CA LEU A 26 -4.63 -37.65 -19.78
C LEU A 26 -5.08 -38.49 -18.58
N ALA A 27 -6.29 -38.19 -18.09
CA ALA A 27 -7.32 -39.08 -17.53
C ALA A 27 -7.04 -39.97 -16.29
N GLY A 28 -8.05 -39.97 -15.39
CA GLY A 28 -8.22 -40.97 -14.34
C GLY A 28 -9.44 -40.69 -13.46
N THR A 29 -10.64 -40.86 -14.00
CA THR A 29 -11.90 -40.95 -13.23
C THR A 29 -12.08 -42.36 -12.67
N LEU A 30 -12.48 -42.48 -11.40
CA LEU A 30 -13.25 -43.63 -10.94
C LEU A 30 -14.22 -43.21 -9.83
N ALA A 31 -15.51 -43.42 -10.11
CA ALA A 31 -16.60 -43.29 -9.17
C ALA A 31 -16.76 -44.60 -8.37
N GLY A 32 -17.21 -44.48 -7.12
CA GLY A 32 -17.63 -45.61 -6.30
C GLY A 32 -18.59 -45.13 -5.22
N THR A 33 -19.89 -45.28 -5.47
CA THR A 33 -20.97 -45.15 -4.50
C THR A 33 -21.34 -46.52 -3.95
N LEU A 34 -21.49 -46.62 -2.62
CA LEU A 34 -22.24 -47.68 -1.95
C LEU A 34 -22.91 -47.12 -0.68
N LEU A 35 -24.24 -47.20 -0.70
CA LEU A 35 -25.23 -47.12 0.38
C LEU A 35 -25.14 -48.42 1.23
N LEU A 36 -25.53 -48.59 2.51
CA LEU A 36 -26.58 -48.01 3.37
C LEU A 36 -26.40 -48.54 4.82
N SER A 37 -27.00 -47.82 5.79
CA SER A 37 -27.60 -48.27 7.07
C SER A 37 -26.73 -48.56 8.31
N GLY A 38 -27.05 -47.83 9.39
CA GLY A 38 -26.74 -48.19 10.78
C GLY A 38 -27.10 -47.07 11.76
N CYS A 39 -28.33 -47.09 12.29
CA CYS A 39 -28.72 -46.29 13.45
C CYS A 39 -28.12 -46.89 14.72
N ASP A 40 -27.45 -46.09 15.55
CA ASP A 40 -27.45 -46.33 16.99
C ASP A 40 -27.39 -44.99 17.74
N ALA A 41 -28.17 -44.93 18.81
CA ALA A 41 -28.39 -43.76 19.63
C ALA A 41 -27.32 -43.66 20.72
N GLY A 42 -26.56 -42.57 20.72
CA GLY A 42 -25.60 -42.25 21.76
C GLY A 42 -25.60 -40.76 22.03
N ASN A 43 -26.30 -40.37 23.09
CA ASN A 43 -26.36 -39.02 23.60
C ASN A 43 -24.99 -38.60 24.16
N SER A 44 -24.34 -37.61 23.57
CA SER A 44 -23.28 -36.85 24.22
C SER A 44 -23.33 -35.41 23.73
N GLU A 45 -23.88 -34.54 24.59
CA GLU A 45 -23.72 -33.10 24.50
C GLU A 45 -22.22 -32.77 24.55
N GLN A 46 -21.66 -32.30 23.43
CA GLN A 46 -20.42 -31.56 23.43
C GLN A 46 -20.65 -30.22 22.74
N SER A 47 -20.38 -29.18 23.53
CA SER A 47 -20.43 -27.77 23.28
C SER A 47 -19.90 -27.38 21.90
N ASN A 48 -20.80 -26.86 21.08
CA ASN A 48 -20.50 -26.20 19.83
C ASN A 48 -20.02 -24.77 20.17
N GLU A 49 -18.74 -24.64 20.52
CA GLU A 49 -18.13 -23.37 20.96
C GLU A 49 -16.81 -23.10 20.25
N GLU A 50 -16.77 -23.21 18.91
CA GLU A 50 -15.55 -22.90 18.12
C GLU A 50 -15.79 -21.98 16.91
N THR A 51 -16.91 -21.26 16.81
CA THR A 51 -17.13 -20.37 15.64
C THR A 51 -17.58 -18.95 15.98
N ARG A 52 -17.62 -18.56 17.26
CA ARG A 52 -17.95 -17.18 17.68
C ARG A 52 -16.80 -16.37 18.31
N SER A 53 -15.71 -17.01 18.75
CA SER A 53 -14.62 -16.30 19.45
C SER A 53 -13.64 -15.59 18.51
N ASP A 54 -13.50 -16.05 17.26
CA ASP A 54 -12.58 -15.44 16.28
C ASP A 54 -13.02 -14.04 15.83
N ALA A 55 -14.32 -13.79 15.65
CA ALA A 55 -14.82 -12.46 15.25
C ALA A 55 -14.78 -11.45 16.40
N ALA A 56 -15.07 -11.90 17.63
CA ALA A 56 -15.01 -11.07 18.84
C ALA A 56 -13.56 -10.72 19.21
N SER A 57 -12.63 -11.69 19.14
CA SER A 57 -11.21 -11.40 19.37
C SER A 57 -10.60 -10.54 18.26
N THR A 58 -11.07 -10.68 17.00
CA THR A 58 -10.66 -9.80 15.89
C THR A 58 -11.01 -8.33 16.15
N GLN A 59 -12.18 -8.06 16.77
CA GLN A 59 -12.54 -6.71 17.20
C GLN A 59 -11.72 -6.23 18.40
N GLU A 60 -11.38 -7.10 19.36
CA GLU A 60 -10.58 -6.75 20.54
C GLU A 60 -9.09 -6.47 20.23
N PHE A 61 -8.47 -7.20 19.31
CA PHE A 61 -7.06 -6.96 18.94
C PHE A 61 -6.88 -5.74 18.02
N ALA A 62 -7.91 -5.37 17.24
CA ALA A 62 -7.88 -4.22 16.34
C ALA A 62 -8.39 -2.91 16.98
N SER A 63 -9.20 -2.99 18.03
CA SER A 63 -9.88 -1.83 18.63
C SER A 63 -8.94 -0.78 19.22
N ASP A 64 -7.68 -1.14 19.49
CA ASP A 64 -6.73 -0.28 20.21
C ASP A 64 -5.63 0.32 19.31
N ILE A 65 -5.63 0.03 18.00
CA ILE A 65 -4.81 0.76 17.02
C ILE A 65 -5.73 1.68 16.22
N SER A 66 -5.93 2.91 16.72
CA SER A 66 -6.64 3.94 15.98
C SER A 66 -5.64 4.82 15.24
N LEU A 67 -5.60 4.73 13.90
CA LEU A 67 -5.07 5.84 13.12
C LEU A 67 -6.05 7.01 13.29
N ALA A 68 -5.54 8.16 13.70
CA ALA A 68 -6.33 9.37 13.84
C ALA A 68 -5.51 10.57 13.37
N LEU A 69 -6.03 11.27 12.36
CA LEU A 69 -5.47 12.51 11.86
C LEU A 69 -6.53 13.60 11.92
N LYS A 70 -6.14 14.79 12.36
CA LYS A 70 -6.91 16.02 12.14
C LYS A 70 -6.94 16.33 10.64
N PRO A 71 -7.93 17.07 10.12
CA PRO A 71 -8.02 17.39 8.69
C PRO A 71 -6.71 17.96 8.11
N ALA A 72 -6.12 18.96 8.75
CA ALA A 72 -4.85 19.55 8.30
C ALA A 72 -3.66 18.55 8.33
N GLN A 73 -3.71 17.53 9.21
CA GLN A 73 -2.70 16.48 9.22
C GLN A 73 -2.91 15.53 8.05
N LEU A 74 -4.17 15.17 7.74
CA LEU A 74 -4.50 14.33 6.59
C LEU A 74 -4.09 15.01 5.28
N ASP A 75 -4.34 16.31 5.14
CA ASP A 75 -3.90 17.10 3.97
C ASP A 75 -2.37 17.09 3.84
N TRP A 76 -1.66 17.28 4.95
CA TRP A 76 -0.20 17.19 4.98
C TRP A 76 0.30 15.81 4.55
N VAL A 77 -0.32 14.74 5.05
CA VAL A 77 0.01 13.36 4.65
C VAL A 77 -0.24 13.14 3.17
N GLY A 78 -1.40 13.56 2.65
CA GLY A 78 -1.72 13.46 1.23
C GLY A 78 -0.70 14.17 0.34
N GLN A 79 -0.31 15.39 0.74
CA GLN A 79 0.73 16.15 0.03
C GLN A 79 2.10 15.46 0.07
N LYS A 80 2.43 14.78 1.17
CA LYS A 80 3.68 14.01 1.30
C LYS A 80 3.69 12.77 0.42
N ILE A 81 2.58 12.04 0.37
CA ILE A 81 2.41 10.90 -0.54
C ILE A 81 2.54 11.40 -1.99
N PHE A 82 1.85 12.49 -2.35
CA PHE A 82 1.96 13.06 -3.70
C PHE A 82 3.40 13.48 -4.07
N GLN A 83 4.14 14.02 -3.10
CA GLN A 83 5.57 14.35 -3.26
C GLN A 83 6.41 13.10 -3.51
N ASN A 84 6.11 11.99 -2.84
CA ASN A 84 6.86 10.75 -3.02
C ASN A 84 6.54 10.04 -4.32
N GLU A 85 5.27 10.02 -4.73
CA GLU A 85 4.84 9.30 -5.94
C GLU A 85 5.21 10.07 -7.22
N CYS A 86 4.99 11.39 -7.24
CA CYS A 86 5.09 12.19 -8.46
C CYS A 86 5.79 13.55 -8.24
N ALA A 87 6.61 13.70 -7.19
CA ALA A 87 7.26 14.98 -6.86
C ALA A 87 6.28 16.18 -6.79
N GLY A 88 5.00 15.89 -6.49
CA GLY A 88 3.92 16.87 -6.44
C GLY A 88 3.56 17.51 -7.79
N GLN A 89 3.91 16.89 -8.92
CA GLN A 89 3.70 17.48 -10.24
C GLN A 89 2.29 17.18 -10.76
N PHE A 90 1.55 18.22 -11.15
CA PHE A 90 0.21 18.07 -11.72
C PHE A 90 0.17 17.06 -12.90
N GLN A 91 1.21 17.07 -13.74
CA GLN A 91 1.24 16.24 -14.95
C GLN A 91 1.36 14.73 -14.71
N CYS A 92 1.89 14.28 -13.56
CA CYS A 92 1.92 12.84 -13.25
C CYS A 92 0.79 12.38 -12.31
N LEU A 93 -0.26 13.18 -12.14
CA LEU A 93 -1.55 12.67 -11.62
C LEU A 93 -2.17 11.62 -12.55
N ILE A 94 -1.74 11.55 -13.81
CA ILE A 94 -2.07 10.44 -14.70
C ILE A 94 -0.78 10.08 -15.43
N HIS A 95 -0.28 8.88 -15.19
CA HIS A 95 1.01 8.45 -15.74
C HIS A 95 0.97 6.98 -16.15
N TRP A 96 1.69 6.63 -17.21
CA TRP A 96 1.91 5.25 -17.62
C TRP A 96 3.40 5.02 -17.80
N ASN A 97 4.00 4.26 -16.89
CA ASN A 97 5.42 3.93 -16.92
C ASN A 97 5.73 2.97 -18.08
N GLU A 98 6.86 3.13 -18.75
CA GLU A 98 7.27 2.26 -19.87
C GLU A 98 7.47 0.79 -19.46
N SER A 99 7.71 0.54 -18.16
CA SER A 99 7.93 -0.80 -17.62
C SER A 99 6.67 -1.46 -17.03
N GLU A 100 5.49 -0.84 -17.16
CA GLU A 100 4.22 -1.31 -16.58
C GLU A 100 3.16 -1.54 -17.67
N ALA A 101 2.31 -2.55 -17.49
CA ALA A 101 1.20 -2.82 -18.41
C ALA A 101 -0.08 -2.02 -18.07
N PHE A 102 0.02 -1.01 -17.19
CA PHE A 102 -1.12 -0.26 -16.67
C PHE A 102 -0.75 1.21 -16.37
N PRO A 103 -1.72 2.14 -16.47
CA PRO A 103 -1.57 3.48 -15.92
C PRO A 103 -1.74 3.50 -14.39
N SER A 104 -1.12 4.51 -13.79
CA SER A 104 -1.28 4.89 -12.38
C SER A 104 -1.84 6.31 -12.30
N LEU A 105 -2.78 6.52 -11.37
CA LEU A 105 -3.55 7.76 -11.27
C LEU A 105 -3.55 8.35 -9.85
N GLY A 106 -3.79 9.66 -9.77
CA GLY A 106 -3.97 10.38 -8.52
C GLY A 106 -2.70 10.48 -7.66
N ILE A 107 -2.87 11.07 -6.47
CA ILE A 107 -1.74 11.34 -5.56
C ILE A 107 -1.12 10.07 -4.99
N GLY A 108 -1.86 8.96 -4.99
CA GLY A 108 -1.43 7.66 -4.48
C GLY A 108 -0.93 6.71 -5.55
N HIS A 109 -0.83 7.12 -6.82
CA HIS A 109 -0.51 6.22 -7.94
C HIS A 109 -1.40 4.95 -7.93
N PHE A 110 -2.71 5.17 -7.90
CA PHE A 110 -3.71 4.12 -7.92
C PHE A 110 -3.67 3.40 -9.27
N ILE A 111 -3.42 2.10 -9.22
CA ILE A 111 -3.35 1.22 -10.38
C ILE A 111 -4.73 1.06 -11.00
N TRP A 112 -4.81 1.18 -12.33
CA TRP A 112 -6.00 0.91 -13.12
C TRP A 112 -5.64 -0.03 -14.28
N TYR A 113 -6.14 -1.25 -14.26
CA TYR A 113 -5.79 -2.25 -15.26
C TYR A 113 -6.61 -2.06 -16.55
N PRO A 114 -5.97 -2.15 -17.72
CA PRO A 114 -6.70 -2.34 -18.97
C PRO A 114 -7.39 -3.70 -19.00
N LYS A 115 -8.38 -3.84 -19.88
CA LYS A 115 -9.09 -5.10 -20.08
C LYS A 115 -8.13 -6.26 -20.33
N ALA A 116 -8.37 -7.37 -19.63
CA ALA A 116 -7.59 -8.60 -19.71
C ALA A 116 -6.13 -8.51 -19.23
N VAL A 117 -5.72 -7.39 -18.63
CA VAL A 117 -4.47 -7.28 -17.86
C VAL A 117 -4.77 -7.66 -16.42
N ASN A 118 -4.00 -8.61 -15.88
CA ASN A 118 -4.03 -8.94 -14.47
C ASN A 118 -2.61 -9.25 -14.02
N GLU A 119 -2.01 -8.34 -13.27
CA GLU A 119 -0.68 -8.51 -12.72
C GLU A 119 -0.74 -8.83 -11.21
N ARG A 120 0.43 -9.03 -10.60
CA ARG A 120 0.55 -9.35 -9.17
C ARG A 120 0.12 -8.22 -8.23
N PHE A 121 -0.08 -7.00 -8.73
CA PHE A 121 -0.37 -5.84 -7.88
C PHE A 121 -1.88 -5.69 -7.68
N ILE A 122 -2.27 -5.11 -6.55
CA ILE A 122 -3.68 -4.90 -6.23
C ILE A 122 -4.15 -3.63 -6.93
N GLU A 123 -5.09 -3.80 -7.86
CA GLU A 123 -5.78 -2.69 -8.50
C GLU A 123 -6.50 -1.82 -7.47
N SER A 124 -6.45 -0.50 -7.63
CA SER A 124 -7.02 0.40 -6.62
C SER A 124 -7.72 1.65 -7.12
N PHE A 125 -7.57 2.00 -8.39
CA PHE A 125 -8.31 3.11 -8.96
C PHE A 125 -9.82 2.87 -9.02
N PRO A 126 -10.34 1.68 -9.38
CA PRO A 126 -11.78 1.40 -9.31
C PRO A 126 -12.35 1.57 -7.91
N ALA A 127 -11.65 1.06 -6.89
CA ALA A 127 -12.06 1.20 -5.49
C ALA A 127 -12.02 2.67 -5.00
N LEU A 128 -11.10 3.49 -5.53
CA LEU A 128 -11.10 4.93 -5.26
C LEU A 128 -12.34 5.60 -5.87
N VAL A 129 -12.68 5.26 -7.11
CA VAL A 129 -13.83 5.87 -7.80
C VAL A 129 -15.13 5.48 -7.13
N GLU A 130 -15.30 4.21 -6.75
CA GLU A 130 -16.43 3.76 -5.93
C GLU A 130 -16.52 4.55 -4.62
N TYR A 131 -15.37 4.79 -3.97
CA TYR A 131 -15.34 5.62 -2.77
C TYR A 131 -15.77 7.07 -3.05
N MET A 132 -15.34 7.66 -4.17
CA MET A 132 -15.74 9.01 -4.58
C MET A 132 -17.23 9.11 -4.91
N GLU A 133 -17.82 8.06 -5.49
CA GLU A 133 -19.26 7.96 -5.75
C GLU A 133 -20.06 7.94 -4.44
N GLN A 134 -19.63 7.13 -3.47
CA GLN A 134 -20.24 7.08 -2.13
C GLN A 134 -20.17 8.44 -1.42
N ARG A 135 -19.15 9.25 -1.73
CA ARG A 135 -18.97 10.63 -1.23
C ARG A 135 -19.70 11.68 -2.06
N GLN A 136 -20.46 11.27 -3.08
CA GLN A 136 -21.27 12.12 -3.95
C GLN A 136 -20.44 13.21 -4.65
N LEU A 137 -19.22 12.85 -5.07
CA LEU A 137 -18.41 13.76 -5.89
C LEU A 137 -18.93 13.82 -7.32
N ASN A 138 -18.72 14.97 -7.96
CA ASN A 138 -19.03 15.16 -9.38
C ASN A 138 -17.95 14.47 -10.24
N ILE A 139 -18.05 13.15 -10.37
CA ILE A 139 -17.16 12.36 -11.22
C ILE A 139 -17.47 12.67 -12.70
N PRO A 140 -16.43 12.86 -13.55
CA PRO A 140 -16.59 13.07 -14.99
C PRO A 140 -17.57 12.07 -15.61
N GLU A 141 -18.47 12.55 -16.47
CA GLU A 141 -19.56 11.74 -17.02
C GLU A 141 -19.04 10.54 -17.79
N TRP A 142 -18.04 10.75 -18.65
CA TRP A 142 -17.42 9.68 -19.43
C TRP A 142 -16.80 8.59 -18.55
N LEU A 143 -16.26 8.96 -17.38
CA LEU A 143 -15.66 8.00 -16.45
C LEU A 143 -16.75 7.17 -15.77
N ARG A 144 -17.84 7.82 -15.36
CA ARG A 144 -18.99 7.17 -14.70
C ARG A 144 -19.75 6.20 -15.61
N GLU A 145 -19.76 6.49 -16.92
CA GLU A 145 -20.45 5.67 -17.93
C GLU A 145 -19.60 4.52 -18.48
N LEU A 146 -18.35 4.41 -18.04
CA LEU A 146 -17.41 3.42 -18.54
C LEU A 146 -17.76 2.01 -18.03
N GLU A 147 -18.10 1.11 -18.95
CA GLU A 147 -18.49 -0.27 -18.64
C GLU A 147 -17.84 -1.27 -19.64
N PRO A 148 -17.05 -2.26 -19.17
CA PRO A 148 -16.57 -2.42 -17.79
C PRO A 148 -15.65 -1.27 -17.36
N PHE A 149 -15.51 -1.06 -16.04
CA PHE A 149 -14.65 -0.02 -15.46
C PHE A 149 -13.15 -0.35 -15.54
N ASP A 150 -12.67 -0.75 -16.73
CA ASP A 150 -11.26 -1.00 -17.03
C ASP A 150 -10.61 0.28 -17.57
N ALA A 151 -9.28 0.40 -17.47
CA ALA A 151 -8.58 1.51 -18.13
C ALA A 151 -8.90 1.48 -19.63
N PRO A 152 -9.41 2.59 -20.23
CA PRO A 152 -9.99 2.56 -21.57
C PRO A 152 -8.95 2.41 -22.67
N TRP A 153 -7.67 2.52 -22.33
CA TRP A 153 -6.55 2.39 -23.26
C TRP A 153 -5.92 1.00 -23.10
N PRO A 154 -5.81 0.20 -24.18
CA PRO A 154 -5.29 -1.17 -24.11
C PRO A 154 -3.79 -1.23 -23.86
N ASP A 155 -3.06 -0.17 -24.20
CA ASP A 155 -1.61 -0.07 -24.07
C ASP A 155 -1.16 1.39 -23.93
N ARG A 156 0.12 1.53 -23.57
CA ARG A 156 0.76 2.83 -23.39
C ARG A 156 0.80 3.65 -24.69
N GLU A 157 0.96 3.03 -25.84
CA GLU A 157 1.04 3.76 -27.11
C GLU A 157 -0.28 4.49 -27.39
N THR A 158 -1.40 3.80 -27.21
CA THR A 158 -2.75 4.35 -27.35
C THR A 158 -3.02 5.41 -26.29
N PHE A 159 -2.59 5.20 -25.05
CA PHE A 159 -2.67 6.21 -23.98
C PHE A 159 -1.93 7.50 -24.34
N MET A 160 -0.72 7.40 -24.90
CA MET A 160 0.09 8.58 -25.26
C MET A 160 -0.54 9.40 -26.40
N GLN A 161 -1.29 8.77 -27.29
CA GLN A 161 -1.99 9.45 -28.39
C GLN A 161 -3.13 10.36 -27.90
N VAL A 162 -3.67 10.10 -26.70
CA VAL A 162 -4.79 10.85 -26.12
C VAL A 162 -4.39 11.66 -24.90
N ALA A 163 -3.10 11.72 -24.54
CA ALA A 163 -2.62 12.39 -23.32
C ALA A 163 -3.05 13.87 -23.20
N ASP A 164 -3.25 14.53 -24.35
CA ASP A 164 -3.70 15.92 -24.49
C ASP A 164 -5.20 16.06 -24.83
N SER A 165 -5.98 14.98 -24.73
CA SER A 165 -7.42 15.03 -25.02
C SER A 165 -8.20 15.79 -23.93
N PRO A 166 -9.40 16.32 -24.26
CA PRO A 166 -10.28 16.94 -23.27
C PRO A 166 -10.61 16.01 -22.09
N GLU A 167 -10.84 14.73 -22.34
CA GLU A 167 -11.14 13.73 -21.31
C GLU A 167 -9.96 13.55 -20.34
N MET A 168 -8.73 13.53 -20.86
CA MET A 168 -7.51 13.45 -20.06
C MET A 168 -7.25 14.71 -19.26
N ALA A 169 -7.54 15.88 -19.83
CA ALA A 169 -7.49 17.15 -19.10
C ALA A 169 -8.51 17.18 -17.95
N GLU A 170 -9.75 16.80 -18.23
CA GLU A 170 -10.84 16.73 -17.24
C GLU A 170 -10.51 15.76 -16.10
N LEU A 171 -10.02 14.56 -16.42
CA LEU A 171 -9.62 13.59 -15.39
C LEU A 171 -8.48 14.12 -14.51
N ARG A 172 -7.51 14.82 -15.10
CA ARG A 172 -6.38 15.37 -14.35
C ARG A 172 -6.84 16.48 -13.40
N GLU A 173 -7.72 17.37 -13.86
CA GLU A 173 -8.33 18.42 -13.03
C GLU A 173 -9.21 17.81 -11.92
N PHE A 174 -10.00 16.79 -12.24
CA PHE A 174 -10.79 16.06 -11.24
C PHE A 174 -9.90 15.45 -10.15
N LEU A 175 -8.79 14.80 -10.53
CA LEU A 175 -7.83 14.23 -9.58
C LEU A 175 -7.09 15.31 -8.78
N ALA A 176 -6.79 16.46 -9.37
CA ALA A 176 -6.19 17.58 -8.66
C ALA A 176 -7.17 18.23 -7.66
N GLY A 177 -8.45 18.34 -8.04
CA GLY A 177 -9.50 18.92 -7.20
C GLY A 177 -9.93 18.01 -6.03
N THR A 178 -9.56 16.73 -6.05
CA THR A 178 -10.03 15.72 -5.08
C THR A 178 -8.91 15.11 -4.22
N GLN A 179 -7.74 15.77 -4.14
CA GLN A 179 -6.58 15.26 -3.39
C GLN A 179 -6.90 14.93 -1.92
N GLY A 180 -7.71 15.75 -1.25
CA GLY A 180 -8.12 15.47 0.14
C GLY A 180 -8.92 14.18 0.28
N VAL A 181 -9.82 13.88 -0.67
CA VAL A 181 -10.61 12.64 -0.68
C VAL A 181 -9.73 11.43 -1.03
N GLN A 182 -8.75 11.60 -1.92
CA GLN A 182 -7.75 10.55 -2.19
C GLN A 182 -6.89 10.25 -0.96
N ALA A 183 -6.49 11.28 -0.19
CA ALA A 183 -5.77 11.09 1.06
C ALA A 183 -6.65 10.35 2.10
N GLU A 184 -7.93 10.70 2.21
CA GLU A 184 -8.90 9.99 3.05
C GLU A 184 -9.03 8.52 2.65
N PHE A 185 -9.09 8.22 1.35
CA PHE A 185 -9.14 6.86 0.84
C PHE A 185 -7.88 6.05 1.19
N ILE A 186 -6.68 6.62 0.99
CA ILE A 186 -5.42 5.97 1.37
C ILE A 186 -5.38 5.71 2.88
N PHE A 187 -5.83 6.67 3.69
CA PHE A 187 -5.90 6.54 5.14
C PHE A 187 -6.82 5.38 5.56
N ARG A 188 -8.01 5.28 4.95
CA ARG A 188 -8.96 4.19 5.21
C ARG A 188 -8.35 2.83 4.86
N ARG A 189 -7.76 2.71 3.65
CA ARG A 189 -7.08 1.48 3.24
C ARG A 189 -5.99 1.07 4.23
N ALA A 190 -5.11 1.99 4.60
CA ALA A 190 -4.05 1.71 5.57
C ALA A 190 -4.62 1.28 6.93
N LYS A 191 -5.70 1.91 7.40
CA LYS A 191 -6.40 1.54 8.64
C LYS A 191 -6.96 0.12 8.57
N ASP A 192 -7.61 -0.24 7.46
CA ASP A 192 -8.19 -1.57 7.24
C ASP A 192 -7.13 -2.68 7.13
N SER A 193 -5.91 -2.33 6.72
CA SER A 193 -4.76 -3.25 6.67
C SER A 193 -4.22 -3.62 8.06
N LEU A 194 -4.37 -2.76 9.08
CA LEU A 194 -3.64 -2.93 10.35
C LEU A 194 -3.99 -4.22 11.08
N ALA A 195 -5.29 -4.55 11.17
CA ALA A 195 -5.75 -5.77 11.80
C ALA A 195 -5.25 -7.02 11.07
N LYS A 196 -5.24 -6.99 9.72
CA LYS A 196 -4.73 -8.08 8.88
C LYS A 196 -3.24 -8.31 9.10
N ILE A 197 -2.46 -7.23 9.17
CA ILE A 197 -1.02 -7.26 9.43
C ILE A 197 -0.70 -7.87 10.80
N VAL A 198 -1.41 -7.46 11.85
CA VAL A 198 -1.22 -8.04 13.19
C VAL A 198 -1.56 -9.53 13.19
N LYS A 199 -2.69 -9.93 12.57
CA LYS A 199 -3.12 -11.33 12.52
C LYS A 199 -2.14 -12.23 11.76
N ALA A 200 -1.56 -11.72 10.68
CA ALA A 200 -0.61 -12.43 9.83
C ALA A 200 0.79 -12.58 10.46
N ALA A 201 1.13 -11.81 11.49
CA ALA A 201 2.38 -11.99 12.22
C ALA A 201 2.40 -13.35 12.94
N PRO A 202 3.59 -13.98 13.10
CA PRO A 202 3.75 -15.16 13.96
C PRO A 202 3.18 -14.89 15.35
N GLU A 203 2.50 -15.88 15.94
CA GLU A 203 1.76 -15.70 17.20
C GLU A 203 2.61 -15.09 18.32
N SER A 204 3.85 -15.58 18.47
CA SER A 204 4.83 -15.08 19.44
C SER A 204 5.26 -13.62 19.23
N ARG A 205 4.99 -13.04 18.06
CA ARG A 205 5.39 -11.69 17.64
C ARG A 205 4.21 -10.76 17.42
N ARG A 206 2.95 -11.23 17.50
CA ARG A 206 1.75 -10.40 17.29
C ARG A 206 1.70 -9.20 18.25
N ASN A 207 2.02 -9.42 19.52
CA ASN A 207 2.04 -8.36 20.54
C ASN A 207 3.07 -7.27 20.20
N ASP A 208 4.26 -7.65 19.74
CA ASP A 208 5.30 -6.70 19.33
C ASP A 208 4.86 -5.87 18.12
N VAL A 209 4.30 -6.52 17.10
CA VAL A 209 3.79 -5.86 15.89
C VAL A 209 2.68 -4.87 16.27
N GLN A 210 1.75 -5.29 17.14
CA GLN A 210 0.67 -4.43 17.62
C GLN A 210 1.22 -3.21 18.38
N LYS A 211 2.19 -3.39 19.29
CA LYS A 211 2.84 -2.29 20.02
C LYS A 211 3.54 -1.31 19.10
N ARG A 212 4.25 -1.80 18.08
CA ARG A 212 4.96 -0.96 17.10
C ARG A 212 3.97 -0.13 16.27
N LEU A 213 2.88 -0.75 15.82
CA LEU A 213 1.80 -0.03 15.13
C LEU A 213 1.17 1.01 16.04
N ARG A 214 0.83 0.68 17.30
CA ARG A 214 0.31 1.67 18.25
C ARG A 214 1.26 2.86 18.42
N ALA A 215 2.56 2.61 18.59
CA ALA A 215 3.55 3.67 18.77
C ALA A 215 3.66 4.58 17.53
N LEU A 216 3.63 4.02 16.32
CA LEU A 216 3.61 4.80 15.08
C LEU A 216 2.30 5.57 14.91
N SER A 217 1.16 5.00 15.29
CA SER A 217 -0.15 5.64 15.17
C SER A 217 -0.35 6.83 16.12
N GLN A 218 0.53 7.03 17.11
CA GLN A 218 0.44 8.12 18.08
C GLN A 218 0.88 9.47 17.52
N THR A 219 1.54 9.51 16.36
CA THR A 219 2.05 10.76 15.78
C THR A 219 1.73 10.93 14.30
N PRO A 220 1.62 12.18 13.79
CA PRO A 220 1.38 12.43 12.37
C PRO A 220 2.47 11.84 11.47
N GLY A 221 3.74 11.96 11.86
CA GLY A 221 4.86 11.38 11.12
C GLY A 221 4.79 9.85 11.06
N GLY A 222 4.41 9.19 12.16
CA GLY A 222 4.25 7.74 12.22
C GLY A 222 3.06 7.23 11.41
N VAL A 223 1.91 7.92 11.48
CA VAL A 223 0.75 7.63 10.63
C VAL A 223 1.09 7.80 9.15
N TYR A 224 1.79 8.88 8.79
CA TYR A 224 2.31 9.09 7.44
C TYR A 224 3.20 7.93 6.99
N ALA A 225 4.17 7.51 7.80
CA ALA A 225 5.07 6.42 7.46
C ALA A 225 4.31 5.11 7.21
N VAL A 226 3.32 4.79 8.04
CA VAL A 226 2.46 3.61 7.86
C VAL A 226 1.63 3.70 6.59
N MET A 227 0.92 4.81 6.38
CA MET A 227 0.08 5.03 5.20
C MET A 227 0.88 4.98 3.90
N ASP A 228 1.98 5.73 3.84
CA ASP A 228 2.84 5.81 2.67
C ASP A 228 3.50 4.47 2.38
N TYR A 229 3.98 3.74 3.40
CA TYR A 229 4.62 2.44 3.16
C TYR A 229 3.63 1.38 2.66
N VAL A 230 2.38 1.38 3.16
CA VAL A 230 1.32 0.50 2.63
C VAL A 230 1.01 0.88 1.18
N ASN A 231 0.92 2.18 0.86
CA ASN A 231 0.71 2.64 -0.52
C ASN A 231 1.88 2.25 -1.45
N PHE A 232 3.10 2.34 -0.94
CA PHE A 232 4.34 2.19 -1.69
C PHE A 232 4.75 0.72 -1.92
N LYS A 233 4.67 -0.11 -0.88
CA LYS A 233 5.21 -1.49 -0.86
C LYS A 233 4.20 -2.54 -0.42
N GLY A 234 2.99 -2.13 -0.07
CA GLY A 234 1.93 -3.03 0.35
C GLY A 234 2.05 -3.49 1.80
N GLU A 235 1.08 -4.31 2.19
CA GLU A 235 0.91 -4.83 3.54
C GLU A 235 1.97 -5.90 3.87
N GLY A 236 2.50 -6.60 2.86
CA GLY A 236 3.46 -7.69 3.00
C GLY A 236 2.82 -9.03 3.36
N LEU A 237 1.55 -9.22 2.98
CA LEU A 237 0.76 -10.41 3.28
C LEU A 237 0.72 -11.42 2.12
N SER A 238 0.94 -10.96 0.89
CA SER A 238 0.94 -11.83 -0.28
C SER A 238 2.15 -12.77 -0.26
N PRO A 239 1.97 -14.08 -0.55
CA PRO A 239 3.09 -14.98 -0.77
C PRO A 239 3.85 -14.66 -2.06
N ASP A 240 3.21 -14.04 -3.05
CA ASP A 240 3.81 -13.68 -4.35
C ASP A 240 4.70 -12.44 -4.25
N GLU A 241 4.60 -11.69 -3.15
CA GLU A 241 5.44 -10.54 -2.84
C GLU A 241 6.65 -10.94 -1.98
N ARG A 242 7.36 -12.00 -2.39
CA ARG A 242 8.51 -12.54 -1.68
C ARG A 242 9.64 -12.93 -2.62
N TYR A 243 10.87 -12.69 -2.19
CA TYR A 243 12.06 -13.28 -2.81
C TYR A 243 12.75 -14.17 -1.78
N ASN A 244 13.00 -15.43 -2.14
CA ASN A 244 13.61 -16.42 -1.24
C ASN A 244 12.83 -16.58 0.09
N GLY A 245 11.49 -16.52 0.04
CA GLY A 245 10.62 -16.58 1.22
C GLY A 245 10.53 -15.28 2.03
N GLU A 246 11.38 -14.29 1.74
CA GLU A 246 11.43 -13.00 2.43
C GLU A 246 10.53 -11.97 1.75
N GLY A 247 9.52 -11.48 2.47
CA GLY A 247 8.67 -10.38 2.02
C GLY A 247 9.28 -9.00 2.23
N TRP A 248 8.59 -7.96 1.76
CA TRP A 248 9.05 -6.58 1.82
C TRP A 248 7.99 -5.53 2.18
N GLY A 249 6.78 -5.95 2.53
CA GLY A 249 5.72 -5.02 2.90
C GLY A 249 5.80 -4.62 4.38
N LEU A 250 4.78 -3.88 4.84
CA LEU A 250 4.76 -3.28 6.17
C LEU A 250 4.97 -4.30 7.29
N LEU A 251 4.40 -5.52 7.19
CA LEU A 251 4.62 -6.57 8.18
C LEU A 251 6.11 -6.87 8.39
N GLN A 252 6.90 -6.97 7.31
CA GLN A 252 8.32 -7.30 7.43
C GLN A 252 9.12 -6.14 8.04
N VAL A 253 8.77 -4.90 7.73
CA VAL A 253 9.36 -3.71 8.40
C VAL A 253 9.06 -3.75 9.90
N LEU A 254 7.80 -3.95 10.26
CA LEU A 254 7.40 -4.01 11.66
C LEU A 254 8.11 -5.15 12.37
N MET A 255 8.32 -6.32 11.75
CA MET A 255 9.04 -7.44 12.35
C MET A 255 10.55 -7.17 12.52
N ALA A 256 11.15 -6.40 11.62
CA ALA A 256 12.57 -6.04 11.62
C ALA A 256 12.93 -4.88 12.58
N MET A 257 11.94 -4.08 13.02
CA MET A 257 12.17 -3.08 14.06
C MET A 257 12.75 -3.73 15.34
N PRO A 258 13.62 -3.04 16.09
CA PRO A 258 14.15 -3.56 17.34
C PRO A 258 13.03 -3.77 18.38
N VAL A 259 13.24 -4.70 19.31
CA VAL A 259 12.34 -4.87 20.45
C VAL A 259 12.53 -3.64 21.35
N SER A 260 11.46 -2.88 21.57
CA SER A 260 11.53 -1.76 22.50
C SER A 260 11.62 -2.34 23.91
N PRO A 261 12.62 -1.99 24.74
CA PRO A 261 12.58 -2.34 26.15
C PRO A 261 11.28 -1.77 26.73
N ALA A 262 10.63 -2.55 27.60
CA ALA A 262 9.42 -2.11 28.29
C ALA A 262 9.65 -0.71 28.88
N ALA A 263 8.73 0.22 28.59
CA ALA A 263 8.83 1.60 29.04
C ALA A 263 9.02 1.62 30.57
N THR A 264 10.20 1.98 31.02
CA THR A 264 10.46 2.26 32.43
C THR A 264 9.98 3.68 32.72
N GLU A 265 9.01 3.75 33.64
CA GLU A 265 8.49 4.94 34.34
C GLU A 265 7.68 6.01 33.55
N PRO A 266 6.41 6.25 33.92
CA PRO A 266 5.63 7.40 33.47
C PRO A 266 6.03 8.66 34.26
N GLY A 267 6.49 9.72 33.58
CA GLY A 267 6.72 11.00 34.28
C GLY A 267 7.42 12.15 33.54
N ALA A 268 8.00 11.96 32.35
CA ALA A 268 8.70 13.03 31.63
C ALA A 268 7.86 13.61 30.48
N VAL A 269 6.82 14.36 30.82
CA VAL A 269 5.80 14.84 29.86
C VAL A 269 6.36 16.03 29.08
N GLY A 270 6.62 15.85 27.79
CA GLY A 270 7.01 16.92 26.85
C GLY A 270 8.28 16.63 26.04
N SER A 271 9.45 16.59 26.67
CA SER A 271 10.72 16.36 25.95
C SER A 271 11.00 14.88 25.70
N ALA A 272 10.50 13.97 26.54
CA ALA A 272 10.68 12.53 26.37
C ALA A 272 9.72 11.95 25.33
N GLU A 273 8.49 12.48 25.20
CA GLU A 273 7.52 12.03 24.19
C GLU A 273 8.01 12.33 22.76
N VAL A 274 8.43 13.57 22.49
CA VAL A 274 8.98 13.95 21.16
C VAL A 274 10.23 13.13 20.82
N GLN A 275 11.13 12.92 21.79
CA GLN A 275 12.31 12.06 21.58
C GLN A 275 11.93 10.59 21.34
N THR A 276 10.87 10.10 21.98
CA THR A 276 10.39 8.73 21.80
C THR A 276 9.74 8.53 20.43
N SER A 277 8.98 9.51 19.94
CA SER A 277 8.37 9.47 18.61
C SER A 277 9.40 9.52 17.49
N GLU A 278 10.37 10.45 17.56
CA GLU A 278 11.45 10.52 16.56
C GLU A 278 12.33 9.27 16.58
N LYS A 279 12.58 8.69 17.76
CA LYS A 279 13.27 7.40 17.88
C LYS A 279 12.48 6.26 17.22
N THR A 280 11.17 6.20 17.43
CA THR A 280 10.29 5.17 16.83
C THR A 280 10.31 5.29 15.30
N LEU A 281 10.19 6.50 14.76
CA LEU A 281 10.31 6.75 13.33
C LEU A 281 11.71 6.42 12.79
N ALA A 282 12.78 6.74 13.51
CA ALA A 282 14.13 6.36 13.12
C ALA A 282 14.29 4.85 13.01
N GLN A 283 13.79 4.11 13.99
CA GLN A 283 13.78 2.64 13.99
C GLN A 283 12.95 2.07 12.83
N PHE A 284 11.80 2.69 12.51
CA PHE A 284 11.00 2.31 11.37
C PHE A 284 11.76 2.51 10.05
N ARG A 285 12.40 3.67 9.86
CA ARG A 285 13.22 3.97 8.67
C ARG A 285 14.37 2.98 8.50
N GLU A 286 15.08 2.66 9.58
CA GLU A 286 16.19 1.71 9.57
C GLU A 286 15.74 0.28 9.21
N ALA A 287 14.62 -0.16 9.82
CA ALA A 287 14.02 -1.45 9.51
C ALA A 287 13.54 -1.51 8.05
N ALA A 288 12.89 -0.47 7.57
CA ALA A 288 12.44 -0.35 6.18
C ALA A 288 13.63 -0.37 5.20
N ALA A 289 14.71 0.35 5.51
CA ALA A 289 15.92 0.35 4.70
C ALA A 289 16.55 -1.05 4.63
N THR A 290 16.60 -1.76 5.75
CA THR A 290 17.09 -3.15 5.82
C THR A 290 16.25 -4.08 4.95
N VAL A 291 14.92 -4.01 5.08
CA VAL A 291 13.98 -4.83 4.31
C VAL A 291 14.10 -4.56 2.81
N LEU A 292 14.16 -3.30 2.39
CA LEU A 292 14.25 -2.92 0.98
C LEU A 292 15.61 -3.23 0.37
N THR A 293 16.69 -3.10 1.14
CA THR A 293 18.04 -3.49 0.69
C THR A 293 18.11 -5.00 0.48
N ARG A 294 17.59 -5.79 1.42
CA ARG A 294 17.48 -7.25 1.28
C ARG A 294 16.66 -7.65 0.05
N ARG A 295 15.49 -7.01 -0.15
CA ARG A 295 14.67 -7.23 -1.35
C ARG A 295 15.48 -7.01 -2.62
N ALA A 296 16.15 -5.87 -2.73
CA ALA A 296 16.93 -5.51 -3.91
C ALA A 296 18.11 -6.48 -4.14
N GLN A 297 18.72 -7.02 -3.08
CA GLN A 297 19.76 -8.04 -3.17
C GLN A 297 19.24 -9.41 -3.61
N ASN A 298 18.02 -9.77 -3.22
CA ASN A 298 17.38 -11.03 -3.59
C ASN A 298 16.70 -10.98 -4.97
N ALA A 299 16.51 -9.80 -5.55
CA ALA A 299 15.84 -9.63 -6.84
C ALA A 299 16.67 -10.23 -7.99
N SER A 300 16.02 -11.03 -8.84
CA SER A 300 16.66 -11.57 -10.05
C SER A 300 16.99 -10.48 -11.07
N ASN A 301 16.17 -9.41 -11.10
CA ASN A 301 16.41 -8.25 -11.95
C ASN A 301 17.31 -7.24 -11.20
N PRO A 302 18.52 -6.95 -11.69
CA PRO A 302 19.46 -6.03 -11.02
C PRO A 302 18.95 -4.58 -10.94
N VAL A 303 17.91 -4.21 -11.71
CA VAL A 303 17.33 -2.86 -11.69
C VAL A 303 16.89 -2.42 -10.30
N GLU A 304 16.40 -3.36 -9.46
CA GLU A 304 15.99 -3.04 -8.09
C GLU A 304 17.17 -2.49 -7.29
N ARG A 305 18.33 -3.14 -7.39
CA ARG A 305 19.56 -2.76 -6.69
C ARG A 305 20.23 -1.53 -7.29
N GLU A 306 20.28 -1.45 -8.62
CA GLU A 306 21.12 -0.47 -9.32
C GLU A 306 20.41 0.86 -9.57
N ARG A 307 19.08 0.86 -9.67
CA ARG A 307 18.30 2.07 -9.99
C ARG A 307 17.26 2.39 -8.92
N TRP A 308 16.50 1.42 -8.45
CA TRP A 308 15.33 1.71 -7.62
C TRP A 308 15.65 1.89 -6.13
N LEU A 309 16.58 1.11 -5.58
CA LEU A 309 16.92 1.13 -4.16
C LEU A 309 17.30 2.52 -3.66
N ALA A 310 18.10 3.28 -4.43
CA ALA A 310 18.49 4.64 -4.06
C ALA A 310 17.26 5.57 -3.89
N GLY A 311 16.29 5.49 -4.81
CA GLY A 311 15.04 6.25 -4.72
C GLY A 311 14.19 5.79 -3.54
N TRP A 312 14.12 4.49 -3.29
CA TRP A 312 13.40 3.94 -2.14
C TRP A 312 13.97 4.42 -0.81
N LEU A 313 15.29 4.37 -0.63
CA LEU A 313 15.95 4.86 0.59
C LEU A 313 15.72 6.35 0.79
N LYS A 314 15.79 7.15 -0.28
CA LYS A 314 15.48 8.59 -0.23
C LYS A 314 14.03 8.86 0.20
N ARG A 315 13.07 8.04 -0.24
CA ARG A 315 11.66 8.13 0.21
C ARG A 315 11.55 7.92 1.72
N LEU A 316 12.27 6.94 2.29
CA LEU A 316 12.25 6.68 3.75
C LEU A 316 12.75 7.88 4.56
N GLU A 317 13.68 8.69 4.05
CA GLU A 317 14.18 9.89 4.73
C GLU A 317 13.10 10.96 4.97
N THR A 318 11.98 10.86 4.27
CA THR A 318 10.84 11.77 4.44
C THR A 318 9.98 11.43 5.66
N TYR A 319 10.05 10.18 6.18
CA TYR A 319 9.24 9.69 7.30
C TYR A 319 9.67 10.31 8.61
N LYS A 320 9.25 11.56 8.85
CA LYS A 320 9.62 12.42 9.98
C LYS A 320 8.39 13.14 10.49
N GLU A 321 8.44 13.66 11.72
CA GLU A 321 7.37 14.53 12.20
C GLU A 321 7.26 15.82 11.38
N PRO A 322 6.04 16.38 11.23
CA PRO A 322 5.87 17.68 10.61
C PRO A 322 6.56 18.77 11.44
N VAL A 323 7.38 19.60 10.80
CA VAL A 323 8.28 20.56 11.48
C VAL A 323 7.52 21.59 12.32
N LYS A 324 6.27 21.98 11.97
CA LYS A 324 5.39 22.89 12.72
C LYS A 324 3.92 22.72 12.29
N MET A 325 3.03 22.25 13.15
CA MET A 325 1.57 22.23 12.89
C MET A 325 0.83 23.44 13.49
N GLY A 326 1.50 24.27 14.30
CA GLY A 326 0.90 25.38 15.07
C GLY A 326 0.89 26.74 14.37
N SER A 327 1.03 26.79 13.04
CA SER A 327 1.03 28.05 12.30
C SER A 327 0.42 27.88 10.91
N VAL A 328 -0.72 27.18 10.85
CA VAL A 328 -1.59 27.27 9.68
C VAL A 328 -2.41 28.56 9.84
N PRO A 329 -2.29 29.55 8.93
CA PRO A 329 -3.13 30.74 8.97
C PRO A 329 -4.60 30.34 8.85
N GLY A 330 -5.42 30.66 9.86
CA GLY A 330 -6.88 30.39 9.82
C GLY A 330 -7.51 29.80 11.09
N MET A 331 -6.77 29.53 12.17
CA MET A 331 -7.35 29.09 13.44
C MET A 331 -7.04 30.08 14.57
N SER A 332 -8.08 30.78 15.04
CA SER A 332 -8.12 31.33 16.39
C SER A 332 -8.28 30.19 17.40
N SER A 333 -7.61 30.36 18.54
CA SER A 333 -7.46 29.44 19.68
C SER A 333 -8.74 28.77 20.19
#